data_AF-A0A2H2ZKJ6-F1
#
_entry.id   AF-A0A2H2ZKJ6-F1
#
_cell.length_a   1.000
_cell.length_b   1.000
_cell.length_c   1.000
_cell.angle_alpha   90.00
_cell.angle_beta   90.00
_cell.angle_gamma   90.00
#
_symmetry.space_group_name_H-M   'P 1'
#
loop_
_entity.id
_entity.type
_entity.pdbx_description
1 polymer ?
#
loop_
_entity_poly.entity_id
_entity_poly.type
_entity_poly.pdbx_seq_one_letter_code
_entity_poly.pdbx_strand_id
1 'polypeptide(L)'
;MSQSGAKVSPQVSEEFQKLKRSNDKNRLLRYIIFKLSDDYSEIEVEHAEPDSDWENFREKLLSATSKSKTGAVGKGPRYAVYDFGFKFDGRDINKIILIAWSPDDAGVHPKMIYAASKEALKRSLEGFAYEIQANDSDDLEHSSILSAVLAKMNA
;
A
#
# COMPACT_ATOMS: atom_id res chain seq x y z
N MET A 1 8.90 -26.57 0.41
CA MET A 1 9.97 -25.57 0.50
C MET A 1 9.32 -24.26 0.90
N SER A 2 9.45 -23.86 2.17
CA SER A 2 8.83 -22.66 2.73
C SER A 2 9.40 -21.42 2.04
N GLN A 3 8.62 -20.75 1.20
CA GLN A 3 8.97 -19.41 0.75
C GLN A 3 8.73 -18.48 1.93
N SER A 4 9.77 -18.26 2.73
CA SER A 4 9.71 -17.42 3.94
C SER A 4 9.40 -15.99 3.53
N GLY A 5 8.14 -15.56 3.72
CA GLY A 5 7.77 -14.16 3.63
C GLY A 5 8.43 -13.35 4.75
N ALA A 6 8.53 -12.04 4.56
CA ALA A 6 9.08 -11.13 5.55
C ALA A 6 8.20 -11.08 6.81
N LYS A 7 8.84 -10.81 7.95
CA LYS A 7 8.15 -10.50 9.20
C LYS A 7 7.48 -9.12 9.10
N VAL A 8 6.55 -8.82 9.98
CA VAL A 8 5.88 -7.52 10.01
C VAL A 8 6.31 -6.78 11.25
N SER A 9 6.86 -5.57 11.09
CA SER A 9 7.24 -4.73 12.21
C SER A 9 6.02 -4.38 13.07
N PRO A 10 6.10 -4.39 14.41
CA PRO A 10 5.01 -3.99 15.29
C PRO A 10 4.46 -2.58 14.99
N GLN A 11 5.32 -1.68 14.49
CA GLN A 11 4.94 -0.31 14.12
C GLN A 11 3.86 -0.27 13.02
N VAL A 12 3.82 -1.27 12.14
CA VAL A 12 2.81 -1.36 11.07
C VAL A 12 1.40 -1.38 11.66
N SER A 13 1.18 -2.22 12.67
CA SER A 13 -0.12 -2.33 13.33
C SER A 13 -0.46 -1.05 14.11
N GLU A 14 0.53 -0.44 14.77
CA GLU A 14 0.33 0.81 15.53
C GLU A 14 -0.10 1.97 14.64
N GLU A 15 0.62 2.20 13.52
CA GLU A 15 0.28 3.23 12.56
C GLU A 15 -1.06 2.96 11.88
N PHE A 16 -1.35 1.70 11.54
CA PHE A 16 -2.65 1.34 10.98
C PHE A 16 -3.81 1.64 11.94
N GLN A 17 -3.66 1.39 13.24
CA GLN A 17 -4.68 1.77 14.22
C GLN A 17 -4.81 3.30 14.35
N LYS A 18 -3.74 4.07 14.15
CA LYS A 18 -3.83 5.54 14.06
C LYS A 18 -4.62 5.97 12.82
N LEU A 19 -4.38 5.36 11.66
CA LEU A 19 -5.15 5.61 10.44
C LEU A 19 -6.64 5.30 10.64
N LYS A 20 -6.99 4.17 11.25
CA LYS A 20 -8.40 3.82 11.54
C LYS A 20 -9.11 4.82 12.46
N ARG A 21 -8.38 5.46 13.37
CA ARG A 21 -8.92 6.50 14.27
C ARG A 21 -8.94 7.88 13.62
N SER A 22 -8.14 8.07 12.58
CA SER A 22 -8.17 9.28 11.75
C SER A 22 -9.53 9.42 11.09
N ASN A 23 -10.02 10.65 11.02
CA ASN A 23 -11.26 10.97 10.34
C ASN A 23 -11.17 12.41 9.83
N ASP A 24 -12.19 12.85 9.09
CA ASP A 24 -12.19 14.18 8.48
C ASP A 24 -12.06 15.35 9.45
N LYS A 25 -12.42 15.15 10.72
CA LYS A 25 -12.33 16.17 11.78
C LYS A 25 -11.01 16.14 12.53
N ASN A 26 -10.32 15.00 12.53
CA ASN A 26 -9.05 14.78 13.22
C ASN A 26 -8.13 13.96 12.31
N ARG A 27 -7.70 14.59 11.21
CA ARG A 27 -6.96 13.94 10.13
C ARG A 27 -5.50 13.70 10.52
N LEU A 28 -5.31 12.69 11.37
CA LEU A 28 -4.01 12.27 11.88
C LEU A 28 -3.15 11.63 10.78
N LEU A 29 -3.80 10.80 9.96
CA LEU A 29 -3.21 10.10 8.82
C LEU A 29 -4.26 9.97 7.72
N ARG A 30 -3.83 10.00 6.47
CA ARG A 30 -4.65 9.69 5.29
C ARG A 30 -4.17 8.43 4.60
N TYR A 31 -2.86 8.21 4.62
CA TYR A 31 -2.26 6.99 4.08
C TYR A 31 -1.01 6.59 4.85
N ILE A 32 -0.62 5.33 4.66
CA ILE A 32 0.64 4.77 5.14
C ILE A 32 1.25 3.98 3.99
N ILE A 33 2.52 4.21 3.68
CA ILE A 33 3.31 3.42 2.73
C ILE A 33 4.24 2.52 3.52
N PHE A 34 4.26 1.24 3.16
CA PHE A 34 5.13 0.23 3.73
C PHE A 34 6.13 -0.28 2.68
N LYS A 35 7.33 -0.57 3.15
CA LYS A 35 8.39 -1.19 2.36
C LYS A 35 8.91 -2.43 3.06
N LEU A 36 9.61 -3.27 2.31
CA LEU A 36 10.53 -4.23 2.89
C LEU A 36 11.84 -3.53 3.29
N SER A 37 12.44 -3.99 4.38
CA SER A 37 13.80 -3.64 4.80
C SER A 37 14.81 -3.95 3.68
N ASP A 38 16.00 -3.33 3.72
CA ASP A 38 17.02 -3.48 2.67
C ASP A 38 17.49 -4.94 2.49
N ASP A 39 17.37 -5.77 3.54
CA ASP A 39 17.66 -7.21 3.53
C ASP A 39 16.43 -8.10 3.23
N TYR A 40 15.28 -7.47 2.99
CA TYR A 40 13.98 -8.10 2.73
C TYR A 40 13.46 -9.02 3.85
N SER A 41 13.91 -8.82 5.09
CA SER A 41 13.52 -9.66 6.22
C SER A 41 12.28 -9.17 6.97
N GLU A 42 11.96 -7.88 6.88
CA GLU A 42 10.88 -7.24 7.63
C GLU A 42 10.11 -6.20 6.80
N ILE A 43 8.81 -6.09 7.04
CA ILE A 43 7.94 -5.03 6.50
C ILE A 43 7.92 -3.88 7.51
N GLU A 44 8.29 -2.70 7.04
CA GLU A 44 8.46 -1.47 7.83
C GLU A 44 7.58 -0.36 7.28
N VAL A 45 7.28 0.62 8.14
CA VAL A 45 6.62 1.87 7.73
C VAL A 45 7.65 2.76 7.05
N GLU A 46 7.38 3.16 5.80
CA GLU A 46 8.22 4.12 5.07
C GLU A 46 7.67 5.55 5.22
N HIS A 47 6.37 5.72 5.03
CA HIS A 47 5.67 7.00 5.19
C HIS A 47 4.35 6.80 5.93
N ALA A 48 4.00 7.73 6.80
CA ALA A 48 2.68 7.82 7.43
C ALA A 48 2.31 9.30 7.49
N GLU A 49 1.40 9.73 6.61
CA GLU A 49 1.13 11.14 6.38
C GLU A 49 -0.37 11.47 6.38
N PRO A 50 -0.77 12.66 6.87
CA PRO A 50 -2.15 13.15 6.81
C PRO A 50 -2.54 13.76 5.45
N ASP A 51 -1.61 13.83 4.50
CA ASP A 51 -1.80 14.49 3.21
C ASP A 51 -2.91 13.82 2.38
N SER A 52 -3.85 14.63 1.92
CA SER A 52 -4.98 14.21 1.10
C SER A 52 -4.75 14.35 -0.40
N ASP A 53 -3.64 14.95 -0.82
CA ASP A 53 -3.29 15.04 -2.23
C ASP A 53 -2.92 13.65 -2.78
N TRP A 54 -3.71 13.19 -3.76
CA TRP A 54 -3.51 11.90 -4.39
C TRP A 54 -2.21 11.86 -5.21
N GLU A 55 -1.83 12.95 -5.88
CA GLU A 55 -0.65 12.97 -6.72
C GLU A 55 0.63 12.90 -5.88
N ASN A 56 0.66 13.55 -4.71
CA ASN A 56 1.78 13.43 -3.78
C ASN A 56 1.94 11.99 -3.25
N PHE A 57 0.82 11.31 -2.96
CA PHE A 57 0.82 9.90 -2.57
C PHE A 57 1.32 9.01 -3.72
N ARG A 58 0.78 9.22 -4.93
CA ARG A 58 1.13 8.48 -6.14
C ARG A 58 2.60 8.65 -6.50
N GLU A 59 3.13 9.87 -6.45
CA GLU A 59 4.53 10.16 -6.75
C GLU A 59 5.48 9.41 -5.81
N LYS A 60 5.13 9.28 -4.51
CA LYS A 60 5.92 8.48 -3.56
C LYS A 60 5.98 7.00 -3.95
N LEU A 61 4.89 6.43 -4.45
CA LEU A 61 4.88 5.04 -4.95
C LEU A 61 5.67 4.90 -6.26
N LEU A 62 5.52 5.84 -7.20
CA LEU A 62 6.19 5.78 -8.49
C LEU A 62 7.70 6.01 -8.41
N SER A 63 8.14 6.89 -7.52
CA SER A 63 9.55 7.20 -7.28
C SER A 63 10.23 6.23 -6.31
N ALA A 64 9.47 5.32 -5.70
CA ALA A 64 10.00 4.32 -4.77
C ALA A 64 11.04 3.43 -5.44
N THR A 65 12.18 3.24 -4.77
CA THR A 65 13.26 2.38 -5.23
C THR A 65 13.55 1.26 -4.25
N SER A 66 14.18 0.19 -4.72
CA SER A 66 14.65 -0.90 -3.88
C SER A 66 15.99 -1.42 -4.36
N LYS A 67 16.83 -1.81 -3.40
CA LYS A 67 18.15 -2.38 -3.66
C LYS A 67 18.00 -3.87 -3.89
N SER A 68 18.52 -4.37 -4.98
CA SER A 68 18.66 -5.82 -5.21
C SER A 68 19.84 -6.39 -4.40
N LYS A 69 19.93 -7.72 -4.32
CA LYS A 69 21.04 -8.44 -3.68
C LYS A 69 22.43 -8.09 -4.26
N THR A 70 22.49 -7.62 -5.50
CA THR A 70 23.75 -7.21 -6.15
C THR A 70 24.08 -5.74 -5.89
N GLY A 71 23.26 -5.03 -5.11
CA GLY A 71 23.40 -3.59 -4.84
C GLY A 71 22.81 -2.68 -5.91
N ALA A 72 22.30 -3.23 -7.03
CA ALA A 72 21.64 -2.42 -8.05
C ALA A 72 20.33 -1.84 -7.51
N VAL A 73 20.15 -0.53 -7.71
CA VAL A 73 18.93 0.21 -7.34
C VAL A 73 18.03 0.29 -8.57
N GLY A 74 16.78 -0.08 -8.40
CA GLY A 74 15.75 0.06 -9.43
C GLY A 74 14.40 0.39 -8.80
N LYS A 75 13.34 0.40 -9.60
CA LYS A 75 11.99 0.60 -9.07
C LYS A 75 11.65 -0.45 -8.02
N GLY A 76 11.04 0.02 -6.93
CA GLY A 76 10.75 -0.76 -5.75
C GLY A 76 9.25 -0.95 -5.59
N PRO A 77 8.76 -2.21 -5.46
CA PRO A 77 7.40 -2.45 -5.02
C PRO A 77 7.14 -1.80 -3.65
N ARG A 78 5.88 -1.46 -3.37
CA ARG A 78 5.43 -0.91 -2.08
C ARG A 78 4.06 -1.46 -1.74
N TYR A 79 3.75 -1.47 -0.44
CA TYR A 79 2.37 -1.55 0.00
C TYR A 79 1.91 -0.20 0.46
N ALA A 80 0.63 0.09 0.33
CA ALA A 80 0.05 1.25 0.96
C ALA A 80 -1.33 0.93 1.49
N VAL A 81 -1.68 1.54 2.61
CA VAL A 81 -3.08 1.68 3.01
C VAL A 81 -3.49 3.13 2.82
N TYR A 82 -4.67 3.35 2.27
CA TYR A 82 -5.20 4.68 2.00
C TYR A 82 -6.64 4.72 2.46
N ASP A 83 -7.00 5.73 3.26
CA ASP A 83 -8.40 6.01 3.60
C ASP A 83 -9.07 6.69 2.39
N PHE A 84 -9.68 5.89 1.52
CA PHE A 84 -10.14 6.31 0.20
C PHE A 84 -11.58 6.80 0.25
N GLY A 85 -11.76 8.10 0.06
CA GLY A 85 -13.07 8.77 0.03
C GLY A 85 -13.61 8.89 -1.39
N PHE A 86 -14.85 8.47 -1.60
CA PHE A 86 -15.53 8.55 -2.89
C PHE A 86 -17.04 8.66 -2.74
N LYS A 87 -17.71 9.05 -3.83
CA LYS A 87 -19.18 9.09 -3.88
C LYS A 87 -19.74 7.77 -4.38
N PHE A 88 -20.71 7.24 -3.66
CA PHE A 88 -21.47 6.06 -4.06
C PHE A 88 -22.95 6.27 -3.73
N ASP A 89 -23.82 6.08 -4.73
CA ASP A 89 -25.27 6.26 -4.61
C ASP A 89 -25.67 7.61 -3.96
N GLY A 90 -25.01 8.68 -4.40
CA GLY A 90 -25.26 10.04 -3.90
C GLY A 90 -24.73 10.34 -2.48
N ARG A 91 -24.01 9.41 -1.86
CA ARG A 91 -23.44 9.57 -0.52
C ARG A 91 -21.92 9.56 -0.56
N ASP A 92 -21.29 10.37 0.29
CA ASP A 92 -19.85 10.31 0.52
C ASP A 92 -19.53 9.12 1.44
N ILE A 93 -18.64 8.24 0.98
CA ILE A 93 -18.22 7.04 1.67
C ILE A 93 -16.69 7.04 1.74
N ASN A 94 -16.14 6.67 2.89
CA ASN A 94 -14.71 6.41 3.06
C ASN A 94 -14.49 4.92 3.30
N LYS A 95 -13.48 4.35 2.64
CA LYS A 95 -13.04 2.97 2.82
C LYS A 95 -11.53 2.91 2.87
N ILE A 96 -10.98 2.27 3.89
CA ILE A 96 -9.55 1.98 3.94
C ILE A 96 -9.25 0.86 2.95
N ILE A 97 -8.45 1.15 1.93
CA ILE A 97 -8.04 0.18 0.91
C ILE A 97 -6.56 -0.16 1.09
N LEU A 98 -6.19 -1.40 0.77
CA LEU A 98 -4.81 -1.85 0.66
C LEU A 98 -4.41 -1.84 -0.81
N ILE A 99 -3.39 -1.08 -1.17
CA ILE A 99 -2.80 -1.01 -2.50
C ILE A 99 -1.49 -1.80 -2.46
N ALA A 100 -1.38 -2.83 -3.29
CA ALA A 100 -0.14 -3.56 -3.53
C ALA A 100 0.46 -3.07 -4.85
N TRP A 101 1.43 -2.16 -4.74
CA TRP A 101 2.17 -1.60 -5.87
C TRP A 101 3.37 -2.48 -6.20
N SER A 102 3.42 -2.99 -7.44
CA SER A 102 4.52 -3.82 -7.92
C SER A 102 4.83 -3.49 -9.38
N PRO A 103 5.70 -2.48 -9.63
CA PRO A 103 6.01 -2.03 -10.98
C PRO A 103 6.47 -3.18 -11.89
N ASP A 104 5.98 -3.26 -13.12
CA ASP A 104 6.38 -4.33 -14.04
C ASP A 104 7.88 -4.37 -14.34
N ASP A 105 8.52 -3.21 -14.37
CA ASP A 105 9.95 -3.03 -14.55
C ASP A 105 10.78 -3.15 -13.26
N ALA A 106 10.15 -3.45 -12.12
CA ALA A 106 10.87 -3.79 -10.90
C ALA A 106 11.61 -5.12 -11.02
N GLY A 107 12.72 -5.23 -10.29
CA GLY A 107 13.52 -6.46 -10.27
C GLY A 107 12.70 -7.69 -9.82
N VAL A 108 12.92 -8.83 -10.47
CA VAL A 108 12.18 -10.08 -10.21
C VAL A 108 12.24 -10.49 -8.74
N HIS A 109 13.42 -10.37 -8.11
CA HIS A 109 13.60 -10.78 -6.72
C HIS A 109 12.77 -9.95 -5.72
N PRO A 110 12.81 -8.60 -5.75
CA PRO A 110 11.88 -7.78 -4.97
C PRO A 110 10.42 -8.17 -5.20
N LYS A 111 9.94 -8.24 -6.44
CA LYS A 111 8.55 -8.60 -6.75
C LYS A 111 8.12 -9.90 -6.10
N MET A 112 8.98 -10.92 -6.18
CA MET A 112 8.74 -12.23 -5.59
C MET A 112 8.61 -12.18 -4.06
N ILE A 113 9.49 -11.45 -3.36
CA ILE A 113 9.44 -11.38 -1.89
C ILE A 113 8.26 -10.54 -1.43
N TYR A 114 7.97 -9.42 -2.10
CA TYR A 114 6.75 -8.67 -1.83
C TYR A 114 5.55 -9.61 -1.98
N ALA A 115 5.33 -10.25 -3.13
CA ALA A 115 4.21 -11.18 -3.32
C ALA A 115 4.09 -12.24 -2.20
N ALA A 116 5.21 -12.83 -1.75
CA ALA A 116 5.24 -13.80 -0.66
C ALA A 116 4.93 -13.20 0.74
N SER A 117 5.22 -11.92 0.94
CA SER A 117 5.05 -11.23 2.23
C SER A 117 3.69 -10.55 2.39
N LYS A 118 2.95 -10.36 1.29
CA LYS A 118 1.65 -9.66 1.26
C LYS A 118 0.63 -10.24 2.25
N GLU A 119 0.53 -11.56 2.33
CA GLU A 119 -0.40 -12.22 3.25
C GLU A 119 -0.04 -12.02 4.73
N ALA A 120 1.24 -11.86 5.06
CA ALA A 120 1.65 -11.52 6.41
C ALA A 120 1.23 -10.09 6.77
N LEU A 121 1.43 -9.13 5.86
CA LEU A 121 0.98 -7.75 6.05
C LEU A 121 -0.54 -7.67 6.24
N LYS A 122 -1.31 -8.34 5.37
CA LYS A 122 -2.78 -8.34 5.43
C LYS A 122 -3.31 -8.79 6.79
N ARG A 123 -2.68 -9.79 7.41
CA ARG A 123 -3.04 -10.26 8.75
C ARG A 123 -2.79 -9.21 9.84
N SER A 124 -1.81 -8.34 9.67
CA SER A 124 -1.54 -7.23 10.60
C SER A 124 -2.46 -6.02 10.39
N LEU A 125 -3.07 -5.89 9.21
CA LEU A 125 -3.93 -4.77 8.83
C LEU A 125 -5.42 -5.09 9.00
N GLU A 126 -5.84 -5.53 10.19
CA GLU A 126 -7.22 -6.00 10.39
C GLU A 126 -8.29 -4.89 10.19
N GLY A 127 -9.12 -5.06 9.15
CA GLY A 127 -10.27 -4.20 8.85
C GLY A 127 -10.08 -3.25 7.66
N PHE A 128 -9.10 -3.45 6.79
CA PHE A 128 -9.15 -2.84 5.45
C PHE A 128 -10.32 -3.45 4.64
N ALA A 129 -10.93 -2.66 3.77
CA ALA A 129 -12.12 -3.04 3.01
C ALA A 129 -11.78 -3.83 1.74
N TYR A 130 -10.85 -3.33 0.94
CA TYR A 130 -10.52 -3.89 -0.36
C TYR A 130 -9.01 -3.93 -0.60
N GLU A 131 -8.54 -4.98 -1.26
CA GLU A 131 -7.18 -5.08 -1.78
C GLU A 131 -7.19 -4.76 -3.27
N ILE A 132 -6.35 -3.80 -3.68
CA ILE A 132 -6.12 -3.37 -5.06
C ILE A 132 -4.68 -3.72 -5.43
N GLN A 133 -4.47 -4.31 -6.60
CA GLN A 133 -3.14 -4.55 -7.16
C GLN A 133 -2.90 -3.56 -8.30
N ALA A 134 -1.72 -2.95 -8.32
CA ALA A 134 -1.28 -2.01 -9.35
C ALA A 134 0.13 -2.38 -9.81
N ASN A 135 0.39 -2.38 -11.12
CA ASN A 135 1.66 -2.78 -11.72
C ASN A 135 2.23 -1.74 -12.70
N ASP A 136 1.41 -0.78 -13.16
CA ASP A 136 1.87 0.38 -13.90
C ASP A 136 1.38 1.73 -13.33
N SER A 137 1.83 2.84 -13.92
CA SER A 137 1.46 4.18 -13.44
C SER A 137 -0.01 4.51 -13.60
N ASP A 138 -0.69 3.84 -14.53
CA ASP A 138 -2.07 4.10 -14.93
C ASP A 138 -3.02 3.40 -13.98
N ASP A 139 -2.64 2.24 -13.45
CA ASP A 139 -3.32 1.56 -12.34
C ASP A 139 -3.42 2.44 -11.08
N LEU A 140 -2.42 3.30 -10.85
CA LEU A 140 -2.37 4.22 -9.71
C LEU A 140 -3.10 5.54 -9.94
N GLU A 141 -3.66 5.78 -11.13
CA GLU A 141 -4.53 6.93 -11.36
C GLU A 141 -5.75 6.84 -10.44
N HIS A 142 -6.20 7.99 -9.92
CA HIS A 142 -7.33 8.02 -8.99
C HIS A 142 -8.59 7.37 -9.59
N SER A 143 -8.84 7.59 -10.88
CA SER A 143 -9.96 7.00 -11.62
C SER A 143 -9.86 5.47 -11.74
N SER A 144 -8.66 4.94 -11.93
CA SER A 144 -8.38 3.50 -12.00
C SER A 144 -8.63 2.83 -10.66
N ILE A 145 -8.10 3.41 -9.57
CA ILE A 145 -8.36 2.93 -8.20
C ILE A 145 -9.85 3.00 -7.86
N LEU A 146 -10.52 4.11 -8.17
CA LEU A 146 -11.97 4.25 -7.95
C LEU A 146 -12.74 3.15 -8.68
N SER A 147 -12.42 2.90 -9.95
CA SER A 147 -13.07 1.87 -10.75
C SER A 147 -12.88 0.48 -10.15
N ALA A 148 -11.66 0.16 -9.69
CA ALA A 148 -11.35 -1.11 -9.04
C ALA A 148 -12.07 -1.29 -7.69
N VAL A 149 -12.19 -0.21 -6.90
CA VAL A 149 -12.95 -0.21 -5.63
C VAL A 149 -14.43 -0.44 -5.89
N LEU A 150 -15.03 0.26 -6.86
CA LEU A 150 -16.43 0.09 -7.21
C LEU A 150 -16.73 -1.32 -7.75
N ALA A 151 -15.84 -1.89 -8.56
CA ALA A 151 -15.98 -3.27 -9.04
C ALA A 151 -16.01 -4.28 -7.88
N LYS A 152 -15.16 -4.09 -6.87
CA LYS A 152 -15.12 -4.96 -5.67
C LYS A 152 -16.27 -4.74 -4.71
N MET A 153 -16.87 -3.55 -4.70
CA MET A 153 -18.03 -3.26 -3.87
C MET A 153 -19.32 -3.91 -4.39
N ASN A 154 -19.41 -4.13 -5.71
CA ASN A 154 -20.57 -4.73 -6.37
C ASN A 154 -20.44 -6.25 -6.60
N ALA A 155 -19.28 -6.84 -6.28
CA ALA A 155 -19.01 -8.28 -6.40
C ALA A 155 -19.46 -9.04 -5.15
#